data_AF-A0A957HKM3-F1
#
_entry.id   AF-A0A957HKM3-F1
#
_cell.length_a   1.000
_cell.length_b   1.000
_cell.length_c   1.000
_cell.angle_alpha   90.00
_cell.angle_beta   90.00
_cell.angle_gamma   90.00
#
_symmetry.space_group_name_H-M   'P 1'
#
loop_
_entity.id
_entity.type
_entity.pdbx_description
1 polymer ?
#
loop_
_entity_poly.entity_id
_entity_poly.type
_entity_poly.pdbx_seq_one_letter_code
_entity_poly.pdbx_strand_id
1 'polypeptide(L)'
;MANNDNEIAENKVDKSQYAFEEFQLFYESAEKVTDRRLETNRWNYSICTAIASVIGLIVSWSLANQSFLLVAILGAIILSIMAILFCTLWILQIQDFKQLNNAKFNVLNKMAPKVRFSNSLEDERISFTPFVKEWDELKNTKAVQEMYSTKIVALKSSNIEYAIPQAFRLLFVFIIIGALIILVLNWDIATSSSLHIPTPTPIPTIAPTATP
;
A
#
# COMPACT_ATOMS: atom_id res chain seq x y z
N MET A 1 54.50 19.85 36.78
CA MET A 1 53.23 19.67 37.52
C MET A 1 52.06 20.18 36.67
N ALA A 2 51.85 19.62 35.47
CA ALA A 2 50.79 20.08 34.56
C ALA A 2 50.42 18.99 33.52
N ASN A 3 50.25 17.74 33.96
CA ASN A 3 49.92 16.64 33.04
C ASN A 3 48.91 15.63 33.60
N ASN A 4 48.07 16.04 34.55
CA ASN A 4 47.08 15.14 35.18
C ASN A 4 45.62 15.58 34.95
N ASP A 5 45.41 16.75 34.35
CA ASP A 5 44.06 17.34 34.22
C ASP A 5 43.41 17.02 32.86
N ASN A 6 44.18 16.46 31.92
CA ASN A 6 43.71 16.19 30.56
C ASN A 6 43.21 14.73 30.36
N GLU A 7 43.35 13.87 31.36
CA GLU A 7 42.93 12.46 31.29
C GLU A 7 41.55 12.21 31.94
N ILE A 8 40.98 13.22 32.61
CA ILE A 8 39.70 13.11 33.33
C ILE A 8 38.49 13.45 32.41
N ALA A 9 38.73 14.00 31.21
CA ALA A 9 37.66 14.48 30.33
C ALA A 9 37.04 13.39 29.42
N GLU A 10 37.63 12.19 29.32
CA GLU A 10 37.25 11.22 28.27
C GLU A 10 36.56 9.94 28.77
N ASN A 11 36.10 9.91 30.02
CA ASN A 11 35.31 8.77 30.53
C ASN A 11 34.07 9.23 31.31
N LYS A 12 33.24 10.06 30.66
CA LYS A 12 31.86 10.25 31.11
C LYS A 12 31.08 9.01 30.70
N VAL A 13 31.21 7.93 31.48
CA VAL A 13 30.27 6.80 31.42
C VAL A 13 28.89 7.41 31.52
N ASP A 14 28.15 7.36 30.42
CA ASP A 14 26.78 7.87 30.29
C ASP A 14 25.88 7.06 31.24
N LYS A 15 25.91 7.42 32.51
CA LYS A 15 25.14 6.83 33.61
C LYS A 15 23.72 7.41 33.61
N SER A 16 23.24 7.87 32.46
CA SER A 16 21.86 8.32 32.30
C SER A 16 20.96 7.09 32.41
N GLN A 17 20.21 7.01 33.50
CA GLN A 17 19.21 5.97 33.72
C GLN A 17 17.91 6.43 33.07
N TYR A 18 17.33 5.59 32.22
CA TYR A 18 16.07 5.89 31.54
C TYR A 18 14.89 5.20 32.21
N ALA A 19 13.75 5.89 32.19
CA ALA A 19 12.51 5.43 32.78
C ALA A 19 11.96 4.19 32.04
N PHE A 20 11.63 3.14 32.81
CA PHE A 20 10.99 1.93 32.26
C PHE A 20 9.62 2.22 31.63
N GLU A 21 8.87 3.19 32.15
CA GLU A 21 7.56 3.58 31.64
C GLU A 21 7.67 4.20 30.23
N GLU A 22 8.74 4.94 29.96
CA GLU A 22 9.03 5.48 28.62
C GLU A 22 9.38 4.35 27.64
N PHE A 23 10.16 3.35 28.10
CA PHE A 23 10.46 2.17 27.31
C PHE A 23 9.19 1.35 26.99
N GLN A 24 8.35 1.12 28.00
CA GLN A 24 7.09 0.39 27.85
C GLN A 24 6.15 1.12 26.89
N LEU A 25 5.95 2.43 27.05
CA LEU A 25 5.11 3.23 26.15
C LEU A 25 5.60 3.16 24.71
N PHE A 26 6.92 3.23 24.50
CA PHE A 26 7.49 3.16 23.16
C PHE A 26 7.40 1.76 22.54
N TYR A 27 7.56 0.72 23.36
CA TYR A 27 7.34 -0.68 22.95
C TYR A 27 5.89 -0.93 22.52
N GLU A 28 4.91 -0.49 23.32
CA GLU A 28 3.48 -0.58 22.97
C GLU A 28 3.16 0.17 21.66
N SER A 29 3.81 1.31 21.43
CA SER A 29 3.70 2.05 20.16
C SER A 29 4.21 1.23 18.97
N ALA A 30 5.31 0.48 19.13
CA ALA A 30 5.87 -0.37 18.08
C ALA A 30 4.98 -1.59 17.77
N GLU A 31 4.40 -2.21 18.79
CA GLU A 31 3.43 -3.29 18.64
C GLU A 31 2.19 -2.80 17.85
N LYS A 32 1.63 -1.65 18.24
CA LYS A 32 0.48 -1.05 17.56
C LYS A 32 0.72 -0.75 16.07
N VAL A 33 1.94 -0.37 15.68
CA VAL A 33 2.26 -0.19 14.25
C VAL A 33 2.26 -1.52 13.52
N THR A 34 2.74 -2.58 14.16
CA THR A 34 2.72 -3.94 13.59
C THR A 34 1.28 -4.45 13.40
N ASP A 35 0.40 -4.24 14.39
CA ASP A 35 -1.01 -4.61 14.28
C ASP A 35 -1.71 -3.87 13.14
N ARG A 36 -1.47 -2.55 13.02
CA ARG A 36 -2.00 -1.74 11.93
C ARG A 36 -1.51 -2.22 10.55
N ARG A 37 -0.26 -2.69 10.44
CA ARG A 37 0.27 -3.29 9.20
C ARG A 37 -0.50 -4.55 8.83
N LEU A 38 -0.74 -5.44 9.80
CA LEU A 38 -1.49 -6.69 9.57
C LEU A 38 -2.95 -6.42 9.19
N GLU A 39 -3.59 -5.47 9.85
CA GLU A 39 -4.96 -5.04 9.54
C GLU A 39 -5.06 -4.42 8.14
N THR A 40 -4.17 -3.48 7.82
CA THR A 40 -4.14 -2.82 6.50
C THR A 40 -3.88 -3.85 5.39
N ASN A 41 -2.95 -4.78 5.62
CA ASN A 41 -2.71 -5.87 4.69
C ASN A 41 -3.98 -6.68 4.44
N ARG A 42 -4.64 -7.18 5.50
CA ARG A 42 -5.91 -7.94 5.41
C ARG A 42 -6.98 -7.18 4.64
N TRP A 43 -7.12 -5.88 4.88
CA TRP A 43 -8.06 -5.02 4.16
C TRP A 43 -7.72 -4.92 2.67
N ASN A 44 -6.44 -4.74 2.32
CA ASN A 44 -5.97 -4.70 0.92
C ASN A 44 -6.23 -6.02 0.18
N TYR A 45 -6.04 -7.18 0.84
CA TYR A 45 -6.45 -8.48 0.28
C TYR A 45 -7.92 -8.51 -0.09
N SER A 46 -8.78 -8.12 0.86
CA SER A 46 -10.23 -8.13 0.67
C SER A 46 -10.64 -7.31 -0.55
N ILE A 47 -10.09 -6.10 -0.69
CA ILE A 47 -10.34 -5.23 -1.85
C ILE A 47 -9.90 -5.89 -3.16
N CYS A 48 -8.69 -6.46 -3.21
CA CYS A 48 -8.21 -7.12 -4.43
C CYS A 48 -9.10 -8.31 -4.82
N THR A 49 -9.53 -9.11 -3.84
CA THR A 49 -10.44 -10.25 -4.09
C THR A 49 -11.84 -9.80 -4.51
N ALA A 50 -12.35 -8.71 -3.96
CA ALA A 50 -13.63 -8.13 -4.36
C ALA A 50 -13.57 -7.63 -5.80
N ILE A 51 -12.51 -6.90 -6.16
CA ILE A 51 -12.31 -6.42 -7.54
C ILE A 51 -12.23 -7.60 -8.52
N ALA A 52 -11.41 -8.61 -8.22
CA ALA A 52 -11.30 -9.81 -9.05
C ALA A 52 -12.65 -10.53 -9.22
N SER A 53 -13.46 -10.60 -8.15
CA SER A 53 -14.79 -11.19 -8.19
C SER A 53 -15.76 -10.40 -9.07
N VAL A 54 -15.76 -9.07 -8.95
CA VAL A 54 -16.58 -8.18 -9.79
C VAL A 54 -16.20 -8.33 -11.27
N ILE A 55 -14.91 -8.39 -11.59
CA ILE A 55 -14.45 -8.66 -12.96
C ILE A 55 -14.99 -10.01 -13.45
N GLY A 56 -14.86 -11.08 -12.64
CA GLY A 56 -15.37 -12.40 -12.99
C GLY A 56 -16.88 -12.41 -13.26
N LEU A 57 -17.67 -11.69 -12.46
CA LEU A 57 -19.11 -11.55 -12.66
C LEU A 57 -19.46 -10.79 -13.95
N ILE A 58 -18.77 -9.67 -14.21
CA ILE A 58 -18.98 -8.87 -15.42
C ILE A 58 -18.67 -9.70 -16.68
N VAL A 59 -17.56 -10.42 -16.67
CA VAL A 59 -17.16 -11.28 -17.79
C VAL A 59 -18.17 -12.42 -17.97
N SER A 60 -18.52 -13.14 -16.89
CA SER A 60 -19.49 -14.24 -16.96
C SER A 60 -20.86 -13.81 -17.52
N TRP A 61 -21.38 -12.67 -17.04
CA TRP A 61 -22.65 -12.12 -17.52
C TRP A 61 -22.60 -11.70 -19.00
N SER A 62 -21.46 -11.18 -19.44
CA SER A 62 -21.23 -10.80 -20.83
C SER A 62 -21.17 -12.00 -21.78
N LEU A 63 -20.66 -13.16 -21.35
CA LEU A 63 -20.68 -14.35 -22.19
C LEU A 63 -22.11 -14.81 -22.48
N ALA A 64 -23.06 -14.57 -21.58
CA ALA A 64 -24.47 -14.88 -21.79
C ALA A 64 -25.20 -13.83 -22.66
N ASN A 65 -24.70 -12.60 -22.74
CA ASN A 65 -25.33 -11.49 -23.45
C ASN A 65 -24.31 -10.78 -24.36
N GLN A 66 -24.19 -11.25 -25.61
CA GLN A 66 -23.19 -10.74 -26.56
C GLN A 66 -23.26 -9.22 -26.81
N SER A 67 -24.45 -8.61 -26.72
CA SER A 67 -24.63 -7.16 -26.88
C SER A 67 -23.84 -6.32 -25.86
N PHE A 68 -23.47 -6.90 -24.71
CA PHE A 68 -22.71 -6.21 -23.66
C PHE A 68 -21.22 -6.56 -23.65
N LEU A 69 -20.74 -7.34 -24.63
CA LEU A 69 -19.38 -7.86 -24.66
C LEU A 69 -18.32 -6.76 -24.69
N LEU A 70 -18.51 -5.73 -25.51
CA LEU A 70 -17.57 -4.61 -25.61
C LEU A 70 -17.50 -3.81 -24.29
N VAL A 71 -18.65 -3.57 -23.65
CA VAL A 71 -18.73 -2.86 -22.36
C VAL A 71 -18.03 -3.64 -21.26
N ALA A 72 -18.24 -4.97 -21.22
CA ALA A 72 -17.60 -5.84 -20.24
C ALA A 72 -16.07 -5.90 -20.41
N ILE A 73 -15.57 -5.98 -21.65
CA ILE A 73 -14.13 -5.95 -21.93
C ILE A 73 -13.51 -4.63 -21.48
N LEU A 74 -14.09 -3.49 -21.87
CA LEU A 74 -13.59 -2.18 -21.46
C LEU A 74 -13.65 -2.01 -19.95
N GLY A 75 -14.75 -2.41 -19.31
CA GLY A 75 -14.91 -2.39 -17.86
C GLY A 75 -13.86 -3.24 -17.16
N ALA A 76 -13.59 -4.46 -17.64
CA ALA A 76 -12.58 -5.34 -17.09
C ALA A 76 -11.15 -4.77 -17.22
N ILE A 77 -10.82 -4.14 -18.35
CA ILE A 77 -9.52 -3.49 -18.57
C ILE A 77 -9.34 -2.32 -17.62
N ILE A 78 -10.31 -1.40 -17.55
CA ILE A 78 -10.25 -0.21 -16.68
C ILE A 78 -10.11 -0.64 -15.21
N LEU A 79 -10.93 -1.60 -14.77
CA LEU A 79 -10.94 -2.07 -13.40
C LEU A 79 -9.62 -2.79 -13.05
N SER A 80 -9.04 -3.54 -13.99
CA SER A 80 -7.73 -4.17 -13.82
C SER A 80 -6.59 -3.15 -13.74
N ILE A 81 -6.61 -2.07 -14.53
CA ILE A 81 -5.62 -1.00 -14.45
C ILE A 81 -5.69 -0.32 -13.07
N MET A 82 -6.90 0.00 -12.60
CA MET A 82 -7.11 0.55 -11.26
C MET A 82 -6.59 -0.39 -10.17
N ALA A 83 -6.83 -1.69 -10.31
CA ALA A 83 -6.35 -2.69 -9.36
C ALA A 83 -4.81 -2.82 -9.37
N ILE A 84 -4.16 -2.72 -10.54
CA ILE A 84 -2.69 -2.69 -10.65
C ILE A 84 -2.12 -1.47 -9.92
N LEU A 85 -2.69 -0.29 -10.12
CA LEU A 85 -2.28 0.92 -9.40
C LEU A 85 -2.47 0.73 -7.89
N PHE A 86 -3.61 0.18 -7.47
CA PHE A 86 -3.85 -0.13 -6.06
C PHE A 86 -2.79 -1.10 -5.49
N CYS A 87 -2.39 -2.13 -6.24
CA CYS A 87 -1.31 -3.04 -5.84
C CYS A 87 0.03 -2.30 -5.68
N THR A 88 0.32 -1.29 -6.50
CA THR A 88 1.52 -0.46 -6.32
C THR A 88 1.48 0.38 -5.05
N LEU A 89 0.32 0.98 -4.75
CA LEU A 89 0.12 1.72 -3.49
C LEU A 89 0.27 0.79 -2.28
N TRP A 90 -0.25 -0.43 -2.35
CA TRP A 90 -0.08 -1.43 -1.30
C TRP A 90 1.41 -1.75 -1.05
N ILE A 91 2.21 -1.90 -2.10
CA ILE A 91 3.66 -2.13 -1.96
C ILE A 91 4.34 -0.97 -1.22
N LEU A 92 3.98 0.27 -1.55
CA LEU A 92 4.50 1.46 -0.88
C LEU A 92 4.11 1.49 0.61
N GLN A 93 2.86 1.17 0.93
CA GLN A 93 2.40 1.06 2.32
C GLN A 93 3.22 0.04 3.12
N ILE A 94 3.49 -1.14 2.55
CA ILE A 94 4.33 -2.16 3.20
C ILE A 94 5.73 -1.60 3.48
N GLN A 95 6.31 -0.87 2.52
CA GLN A 95 7.62 -0.24 2.69
C GLN A 95 7.63 0.80 3.80
N ASP A 96 6.61 1.64 3.89
CA ASP A 96 6.50 2.68 4.92
C ASP A 96 6.38 2.06 6.31
N PHE A 97 5.53 1.03 6.49
CA PHE A 97 5.41 0.31 7.75
C PHE A 97 6.71 -0.38 8.15
N LYS A 98 7.45 -0.96 7.19
CA LYS A 98 8.75 -1.58 7.46
C LYS A 98 9.80 -0.56 7.89
N GLN A 99 9.90 0.56 7.19
CA GLN A 99 10.83 1.64 7.55
C GLN A 99 10.54 2.17 8.96
N LEU A 100 9.25 2.42 9.26
CA LEU A 100 8.82 2.88 10.58
C LEU A 100 9.15 1.87 11.69
N ASN A 101 8.77 0.61 11.50
CA ASN A 101 9.08 -0.42 12.50
C ASN A 101 10.58 -0.62 12.69
N ASN A 102 11.37 -0.62 11.61
CA ASN A 102 12.82 -0.74 11.73
C ASN A 102 13.42 0.43 12.54
N ALA A 103 12.97 1.66 12.31
CA ALA A 103 13.39 2.81 13.11
C ALA A 103 13.02 2.64 14.59
N LYS A 104 11.78 2.23 14.89
CA LYS A 104 11.34 1.95 16.27
C LYS A 104 12.19 0.86 16.94
N PHE A 105 12.42 -0.27 16.27
CA PHE A 105 13.23 -1.35 16.83
C PHE A 105 14.69 -0.95 17.03
N ASN A 106 15.24 -0.10 16.16
CA ASN A 106 16.60 0.42 16.35
C ASN A 106 16.68 1.31 17.61
N VAL A 107 15.70 2.20 17.82
CA VAL A 107 15.61 3.03 19.03
C VAL A 107 15.39 2.17 20.29
N LEU A 108 14.51 1.15 20.22
CA LEU A 108 14.29 0.20 21.32
C LEU A 108 15.57 -0.56 21.69
N ASN A 109 16.33 -1.05 20.69
CA ASN A 109 17.60 -1.74 20.93
C ASN A 109 18.65 -0.83 21.58
N LYS A 110 18.66 0.46 21.23
CA LYS A 110 19.54 1.46 21.87
C LYS A 110 19.09 1.80 23.30
N MET A 111 17.79 1.74 23.57
CA MET A 111 17.20 2.05 24.88
C MET A 111 17.38 0.88 25.86
N ALA A 112 17.09 -0.35 25.44
CA ALA A 112 16.97 -1.54 26.29
C ALA A 112 18.14 -1.76 27.28
N PRO A 113 19.43 -1.61 26.91
CA PRO A 113 20.55 -1.81 27.85
C PRO A 113 20.59 -0.79 29.00
N LYS A 114 20.03 0.40 28.75
CA LYS A 114 20.07 1.58 29.64
C LYS A 114 18.81 1.73 30.49
N VAL A 115 17.79 0.89 30.26
CA VAL A 115 16.57 0.85 31.08
C VAL A 115 16.89 0.22 32.44
N ARG A 116 16.35 0.80 33.51
CA ARG A 116 16.39 0.23 34.86
C ARG A 116 14.99 0.28 35.48
N PHE A 117 14.67 -0.76 36.25
CA PHE A 117 13.48 -0.80 37.08
C PHE A 117 13.74 0.07 38.30
N SER A 118 12.93 1.11 38.46
CA SER A 118 13.07 2.01 39.60
C SER A 118 12.58 1.32 40.86
N ASN A 119 13.45 1.32 41.88
CA ASN A 119 13.14 0.78 43.19
C ASN A 119 13.10 1.89 44.27
N SER A 120 13.29 3.16 43.88
CA SER A 120 13.38 4.29 44.81
C SER A 120 12.78 5.56 44.22
N LEU A 121 12.12 6.35 45.08
CA LEU A 121 11.45 7.62 44.77
C LEU A 121 12.42 8.77 44.39
N GLU A 122 13.74 8.57 44.53
CA GLU A 122 14.77 9.61 44.36
C GLU A 122 15.64 9.45 43.10
N ASP A 123 15.34 8.51 42.20
CA ASP A 123 16.12 8.37 40.96
C ASP A 123 15.82 9.53 39.98
N GLU A 124 16.81 10.38 39.72
CA GLU A 124 16.77 11.39 38.67
C GLU A 124 16.70 10.72 37.30
N ARG A 125 15.49 10.59 36.75
CA ARG A 125 15.25 9.94 35.46
C ARG A 125 15.43 10.93 34.33
N ILE A 126 16.30 10.60 33.40
CA ILE A 126 16.48 11.36 32.16
C ILE A 126 15.58 10.73 31.10
N SER A 127 14.88 11.54 30.31
CA SER A 127 14.13 11.02 29.15
C SER A 127 15.10 10.63 28.03
N PHE A 128 14.88 9.46 27.44
CA PHE A 128 15.64 9.01 26.26
C PHE A 128 15.20 9.74 24.98
N THR A 129 14.10 10.49 25.02
CA THR A 129 13.48 11.15 23.86
C THR A 129 13.30 10.22 22.65
N PRO A 130 12.66 9.03 22.83
CA PRO A 130 12.65 7.97 21.84
C PRO A 130 11.99 8.39 20.51
N PHE A 131 10.97 9.24 20.56
CA PHE A 131 10.27 9.74 19.36
C PHE A 131 11.13 10.69 18.51
N VAL A 132 11.98 11.50 19.14
CA VAL A 132 12.90 12.38 18.41
C VAL A 132 13.96 11.53 17.71
N LYS A 133 14.52 10.56 18.43
CA LYS A 133 15.48 9.60 17.86
C LYS A 133 14.87 8.76 16.75
N GLU A 134 13.62 8.33 16.88
CA GLU A 134 12.88 7.66 15.81
C GLU A 134 12.79 8.55 14.56
N TRP A 135 12.44 9.82 14.72
CA TRP A 135 12.34 10.76 13.62
C TRP A 135 13.68 10.98 12.91
N ASP A 136 14.77 11.06 13.67
CA ASP A 136 16.12 11.20 13.12
C ASP A 136 16.58 9.93 12.39
N GLU A 137 16.27 8.75 12.91
CA GLU A 137 16.51 7.47 12.23
C GLU A 137 15.73 7.36 10.92
N LEU A 138 14.49 7.85 10.89
CA LEU A 138 13.68 7.90 9.67
C LEU A 138 14.25 8.88 8.64
N LYS A 139 14.73 10.06 9.05
CA LYS A 139 15.40 11.01 8.13
C LYS A 139 16.66 10.41 7.54
N ASN A 140 17.49 9.78 8.36
CA ASN A 140 18.70 9.12 7.89
C ASN A 140 18.37 8.01 6.89
N THR A 141 17.35 7.20 7.18
CA THR A 141 16.90 6.13 6.28
C THR A 141 16.32 6.69 4.98
N LYS A 142 15.50 7.75 5.03
CA LYS A 142 14.91 8.39 3.85
C LYS A 142 15.96 9.09 2.98
N ALA A 143 16.93 9.78 3.58
CA ALA A 143 18.03 10.40 2.85
C ALA A 143 18.90 9.34 2.13
N VAL A 144 19.18 8.22 2.80
CA VAL A 144 19.85 7.07 2.19
C VAL A 144 18.98 6.45 1.10
N GLN A 145 17.68 6.31 1.33
CA GLN A 145 16.74 5.72 0.38
C GLN A 145 16.49 6.62 -0.84
N GLU A 146 16.48 7.95 -0.72
CA GLU A 146 16.41 8.88 -1.86
C GLU A 146 17.68 8.79 -2.72
N MET A 147 18.86 8.63 -2.12
CA MET A 147 20.10 8.36 -2.87
C MET A 147 20.11 6.97 -3.53
N TYR A 148 19.39 6.01 -2.95
CA TYR A 148 19.33 4.62 -3.42
C TYR A 148 18.09 4.30 -4.28
N SER A 149 17.14 5.24 -4.36
CA SER A 149 15.85 5.15 -5.07
C SER A 149 16.04 4.98 -6.57
N THR A 150 17.17 5.45 -7.12
CA THR A 150 17.55 5.17 -8.52
C THR A 150 17.97 3.71 -8.73
N LYS A 151 18.25 2.92 -7.68
CA LYS A 151 18.90 1.61 -7.86
C LYS A 151 18.27 0.39 -7.21
N ILE A 152 17.55 0.44 -6.08
CA ILE A 152 17.19 -0.82 -5.39
C ILE A 152 15.70 -0.99 -5.11
N VAL A 153 15.12 -1.83 -5.96
CA VAL A 153 14.20 -2.90 -5.56
C VAL A 153 14.96 -3.86 -4.62
N ALA A 154 14.36 -4.15 -3.46
CA ALA A 154 14.71 -5.22 -2.52
C ALA A 154 15.84 -4.98 -1.52
N LEU A 155 15.43 -4.69 -0.27
CA LEU A 155 16.14 -5.21 0.89
C LEU A 155 15.44 -6.49 1.37
N LYS A 156 16.29 -7.49 1.58
CA LYS A 156 16.03 -8.92 1.70
C LYS A 156 15.44 -9.27 3.08
N SER A 157 14.23 -8.77 3.41
CA SER A 157 13.45 -9.29 4.54
C SER A 157 12.03 -9.67 4.09
N SER A 158 11.86 -10.99 3.98
CA SER A 158 10.67 -11.76 3.63
C SER A 158 9.98 -11.35 2.33
N ASN A 159 10.42 -11.98 1.23
CA ASN A 159 9.77 -11.89 -0.08
C ASN A 159 8.26 -12.18 -0.01
N ILE A 160 7.79 -12.93 0.99
CA ILE A 160 6.39 -13.37 1.09
C ILE A 160 5.41 -12.19 1.22
N GLU A 161 5.75 -11.14 1.97
CA GLU A 161 4.83 -10.00 2.14
C GLU A 161 4.70 -9.17 0.85
N TYR A 162 5.77 -9.12 0.05
CA TYR A 162 5.75 -8.49 -1.26
C TYR A 162 5.21 -9.42 -2.35
N ALA A 163 5.35 -10.73 -2.19
CA ALA A 163 4.94 -11.72 -3.18
C ALA A 163 3.45 -11.61 -3.48
N ILE A 164 2.64 -11.24 -2.49
CA ILE A 164 1.20 -11.27 -2.63
C ILE A 164 0.65 -10.08 -3.43
N PRO A 165 0.96 -8.81 -3.13
CA PRO A 165 0.59 -7.71 -4.03
C PRO A 165 1.18 -7.91 -5.43
N GLN A 166 2.36 -8.52 -5.56
CA GLN A 166 2.93 -8.88 -6.86
C GLN A 166 2.10 -9.95 -7.58
N ALA A 167 1.61 -10.98 -6.89
CA ALA A 167 0.76 -12.01 -7.44
C ALA A 167 -0.58 -11.43 -7.93
N PHE A 168 -1.23 -10.57 -7.14
CA PHE A 168 -2.43 -9.86 -7.60
C PHE A 168 -2.14 -8.96 -8.79
N ARG A 169 -1.03 -8.23 -8.79
CA ARG A 169 -0.64 -7.41 -9.93
C ARG A 169 -0.48 -8.24 -11.19
N LEU A 170 0.19 -9.39 -11.12
CA LEU A 170 0.33 -10.33 -12.24
C LEU A 170 -1.03 -10.88 -12.68
N LEU A 171 -1.89 -11.24 -11.73
CA LEU A 171 -3.27 -11.69 -12.02
C LEU A 171 -4.02 -10.65 -12.85
N PHE A 172 -4.02 -9.39 -12.44
CA PHE A 172 -4.71 -8.32 -13.19
C PHE A 172 -4.06 -8.04 -14.55
N VAL A 173 -2.75 -8.20 -14.70
CA VAL A 173 -2.07 -8.16 -16.00
C VAL A 173 -2.55 -9.29 -16.90
N PHE A 174 -2.67 -10.52 -16.39
CA PHE A 174 -3.21 -11.65 -17.16
C PHE A 174 -4.68 -11.45 -17.55
N ILE A 175 -5.49 -10.84 -16.68
CA ILE A 175 -6.87 -10.47 -17.00
C ILE A 175 -6.91 -9.50 -18.17
N ILE A 176 -6.06 -8.47 -18.19
CA ILE A 176 -5.97 -7.52 -19.31
C ILE A 176 -5.57 -8.25 -20.59
N ILE A 177 -4.54 -9.10 -20.55
CA ILE A 177 -4.10 -9.86 -21.73
C ILE A 177 -5.25 -10.75 -22.24
N GLY A 178 -5.94 -11.46 -21.35
CA GLY A 178 -7.10 -12.27 -21.71
C GLY A 178 -8.23 -11.44 -22.33
N ALA A 179 -8.54 -10.28 -21.76
CA ALA A 179 -9.55 -9.36 -22.29
C ALA A 179 -9.19 -8.85 -23.69
N LEU A 180 -7.90 -8.53 -23.93
CA LEU A 180 -7.41 -8.12 -25.24
C LEU A 180 -7.48 -9.27 -26.27
N ILE A 181 -7.14 -10.50 -25.87
CA ILE A 181 -7.28 -11.67 -26.75
C ILE A 181 -8.76 -11.86 -27.14
N ILE A 182 -9.67 -11.81 -26.17
CA ILE A 182 -11.12 -11.93 -26.44
C ILE A 182 -11.58 -10.81 -27.38
N LEU A 183 -11.11 -9.58 -27.17
CA LEU A 183 -11.43 -8.44 -28.05
C LEU A 183 -10.99 -8.68 -29.49
N VAL A 184 -9.75 -9.16 -29.69
CA VAL A 184 -9.20 -9.44 -31.02
C VAL A 184 -9.94 -10.59 -31.70
N LEU A 185 -10.28 -11.66 -30.97
CA LEU A 185 -11.00 -12.81 -31.51
C LEU A 185 -12.46 -12.49 -31.86
N ASN A 186 -13.07 -11.50 -31.20
CA ASN A 186 -14.48 -11.12 -31.40
C ASN A 186 -14.62 -9.74 -32.07
N TRP A 187 -13.62 -9.31 -32.83
CA TRP A 187 -13.55 -7.97 -33.40
C TRP A 187 -14.78 -7.61 -34.28
N ASP A 188 -15.24 -8.56 -35.09
CA ASP A 188 -16.38 -8.35 -35.99
C ASP A 188 -17.70 -8.17 -35.22
N ILE A 189 -17.93 -8.97 -34.17
CA ILE A 189 -19.13 -8.92 -33.33
C ILE A 189 -19.13 -7.65 -32.46
N ALA A 190 -17.95 -7.26 -31.97
CA ALA A 190 -17.76 -6.08 -31.14
C ALA A 190 -18.07 -4.78 -31.90
N THR A 191 -17.72 -4.70 -33.18
CA THR A 191 -17.97 -3.51 -34.01
C THR A 191 -19.42 -3.42 -34.50
N SER A 192 -20.08 -4.55 -34.80
CA SER A 192 -21.47 -4.59 -35.28
C SER A 192 -22.52 -4.14 -34.26
N SER A 193 -22.21 -4.18 -32.97
CA SER A 193 -23.17 -3.88 -31.88
C SER A 193 -23.44 -2.38 -31.66
N SER A 194 -22.71 -1.50 -32.36
CA SER A 194 -22.67 -0.05 -32.09
C SER A 194 -23.62 0.83 -32.93
N LEU A 195 -24.46 0.25 -33.80
CA LEU A 195 -25.32 1.01 -34.73
C LEU A 195 -26.76 0.47 -34.78
N HIS A 196 -27.55 0.73 -33.74
CA HIS A 196 -29.01 0.81 -33.90
C HIS A 196 -29.52 2.11 -33.27
N ILE A 197 -29.39 3.20 -34.02
CA ILE A 197 -30.14 4.42 -33.74
C ILE A 197 -31.55 4.13 -34.29
N PRO A 198 -32.60 4.02 -33.44
CA PRO A 198 -33.94 3.85 -33.96
C PRO A 198 -34.28 5.08 -34.81
N THR A 199 -34.49 4.86 -36.11
CA THR A 199 -34.94 5.90 -37.04
C THR A 199 -36.22 6.52 -36.48
N PRO A 200 -36.33 7.85 -36.33
CA PRO A 200 -37.57 8.47 -35.88
C PRO A 200 -38.68 8.09 -36.88
N THR A 201 -39.74 7.49 -36.37
CA THR A 201 -40.92 7.09 -37.14
C THR A 201 -41.46 8.32 -37.88
N PRO A 202 -41.70 8.25 -39.21
CA PRO A 202 -42.26 9.39 -39.93
C PRO A 202 -43.65 9.72 -39.37
N ILE A 203 -43.83 10.98 -38.95
CA ILE A 203 -45.11 11.51 -38.49
C ILE A 203 -46.11 11.39 -39.64
N PRO A 204 -47.29 10.77 -39.46
CA PRO A 204 -48.30 10.69 -40.51
C PRO A 204 -48.79 12.10 -40.86
N THR A 205 -48.51 12.54 -42.09
CA THR A 205 -49.05 13.77 -42.66
C THR A 205 -50.57 13.61 -42.81
N ILE A 206 -51.32 14.36 -42.00
CA ILE A 206 -52.79 14.40 -42.07
C ILE A 206 -53.15 15.14 -43.37
N ALA A 207 -53.72 14.43 -44.34
CA ALA A 207 -54.21 15.04 -45.58
C ALA A 207 -55.46 15.90 -45.29
N PRO A 208 -55.61 17.09 -45.90
CA PRO A 208 -56.78 17.92 -45.68
C PRO A 208 -58.01 17.28 -46.35
N THR A 209 -59.01 16.97 -45.52
CA THR A 209 -60.34 16.52 -45.92
C THR A 209 -61.00 17.57 -46.81
N ALA A 210 -61.21 17.23 -48.08
CA ALA A 210 -62.05 18.02 -48.98
C ALA A 210 -63.53 17.79 -48.61
N THR A 211 -64.21 18.84 -48.16
CA THR A 211 -65.67 18.89 -47.99
C THR A 211 -66.35 19.14 -49.34
N PRO A 212 -67.48 18.46 -49.65
CA PRO A 212 -68.37 18.86 -50.73
C PRO A 212 -69.20 20.11 -50.37
#